data_AF-A0A382BSE1-F1
#
_entry.id   AF-A0A382BSE1-F1
#
_cell.length_a   1.000
_cell.length_b   1.000
_cell.length_c   1.000
_cell.angle_alpha   90.00
_cell.angle_beta   90.00
_cell.angle_gamma   90.00
#
_symmetry.space_group_name_H-M   'P 1'
#
loop_
_entity.id
_entity.type
_entity.pdbx_description
1 polymer ?
#
loop_
_entity_poly.entity_id
_entity_poly.type
_entity_poly.pdbx_seq_one_letter_code
_entity_poly.pdbx_strand_id
1 'polypeptide(L)'
;MRQPPNILLITTDHLRYDTLGYSGDPVLETPSIDKLALESTRFSNCFVQSPVCKPSRATIMTGRYPRHHGVRWNGSNLSENEVTMLEFFHHHGYSTAC
;
A
#
# COMPACT_ATOMS: atom_id res chain seq x y z
N MET A 1 -14.93 9.17 24.68
CA MET A 1 -14.24 9.30 23.38
C MET A 1 -13.92 7.90 22.87
N ARG A 2 -14.09 7.63 21.58
CA ARG A 2 -13.85 6.29 21.01
C ARG A 2 -12.34 6.09 20.83
N GLN A 3 -11.83 4.91 21.20
CA GLN A 3 -10.42 4.57 20.97
C GLN A 3 -10.12 4.58 19.46
N PRO A 4 -8.95 5.09 19.03
CA PRO A 4 -8.56 5.02 17.63
C PRO A 4 -8.49 3.56 17.17
N PRO A 5 -8.89 3.24 15.92
CA PRO A 5 -8.85 1.88 15.41
C PRO A 5 -7.40 1.44 15.15
N ASN A 6 -7.12 0.15 15.23
CA ASN A 6 -5.86 -0.39 14.70
C ASN A 6 -5.88 -0.36 13.17
N ILE A 7 -4.72 -0.11 12.55
CA ILE A 7 -4.57 -0.04 11.09
C ILE A 7 -3.57 -1.13 10.67
N LEU A 8 -4.00 -2.02 9.78
CA LEU A 8 -3.14 -3.06 9.18
C LEU A 8 -3.00 -2.79 7.68
N LEU A 9 -1.81 -2.39 7.24
CA LEU A 9 -1.49 -2.21 5.83
C LEU A 9 -0.82 -3.47 5.28
N ILE A 10 -1.52 -4.20 4.42
CA ILE A 10 -0.98 -5.38 3.74
C ILE A 10 -0.57 -4.98 2.32
N THR A 11 0.66 -5.28 1.92
CA THR A 11 1.14 -5.08 0.55
C THR A 11 1.78 -6.35 0.02
N THR A 12 1.61 -6.60 -1.27
CA THR A 12 2.23 -7.71 -2.00
C THR A 12 3.12 -7.15 -3.10
N ASP A 13 4.25 -7.81 -3.40
CA ASP A 13 5.08 -7.43 -4.55
C ASP A 13 4.58 -8.15 -5.81
N HIS A 14 4.55 -7.44 -6.94
CA HIS A 14 4.21 -7.98 -8.26
C HIS A 14 2.84 -8.70 -8.39
N LEU A 15 1.89 -8.45 -7.48
CA LEU A 15 0.54 -9.00 -7.59
C LEU A 15 -0.22 -8.32 -8.73
N ARG A 16 -0.65 -9.11 -9.71
CA ARG A 16 -1.58 -8.64 -10.74
C ARG A 16 -2.99 -8.58 -10.17
N TYR A 17 -3.78 -7.61 -10.61
CA TYR A 17 -5.14 -7.41 -10.11
C TYR A 17 -6.10 -8.54 -10.52
N ASP A 18 -5.80 -9.24 -11.63
CA ASP A 18 -6.65 -10.25 -12.26
C ASP A 18 -6.32 -11.69 -11.84
N THR A 19 -5.40 -11.88 -10.89
CA THR A 19 -4.96 -13.21 -10.41
C THR A 19 -5.51 -13.52 -9.01
N LEU A 20 -6.74 -13.11 -8.73
CA LEU A 20 -7.43 -13.33 -7.45
C LEU A 20 -8.84 -13.85 -7.75
N GLY A 21 -9.33 -14.77 -6.91
CA GLY A 21 -10.65 -15.38 -7.06
C GLY A 21 -11.77 -14.33 -7.12
N TYR A 22 -11.74 -13.33 -6.23
CA TYR A 22 -12.73 -12.24 -6.25
C TYR A 22 -12.66 -11.37 -7.52
N SER A 23 -11.51 -11.34 -8.20
CA SER A 23 -11.28 -10.61 -9.44
C SER A 23 -11.67 -11.41 -10.69
N GLY A 24 -12.10 -12.67 -10.53
CA GLY A 24 -12.59 -13.51 -11.61
C GLY A 24 -11.56 -14.48 -12.21
N ASP A 25 -10.44 -14.74 -11.52
CA ASP A 25 -9.52 -15.81 -11.93
C ASP A 25 -10.21 -17.18 -11.81
N PRO A 26 -10.29 -18.00 -12.88
CA PRO A 26 -11.02 -19.27 -12.86
C PRO A 26 -10.23 -20.44 -12.28
N VAL A 27 -8.95 -20.27 -11.97
CA VAL A 27 -8.04 -21.34 -11.52
C VAL A 27 -7.52 -21.09 -10.11
N LEU A 28 -7.19 -19.84 -9.77
CA LEU A 28 -6.59 -19.50 -8.49
C LEU A 28 -7.63 -19.42 -7.37
N GLU A 29 -7.43 -20.24 -6.34
CA GLU A 29 -8.24 -20.23 -5.13
C GLU A 29 -7.59 -19.31 -4.07
N THR A 30 -8.25 -18.18 -3.76
CA THR A 30 -7.76 -17.20 -2.77
C THR A 30 -8.76 -16.93 -1.63
N PRO A 31 -9.24 -17.97 -0.92
CA PRO A 31 -10.41 -17.87 -0.05
C PRO A 31 -10.31 -16.82 1.06
N SER A 32 -9.12 -16.61 1.63
CA SER A 32 -8.92 -15.60 2.68
C SER A 32 -9.05 -14.17 2.15
N ILE A 33 -8.47 -13.88 0.97
CA ILE A 33 -8.56 -12.56 0.35
C ILE A 33 -9.96 -12.35 -0.23
N ASP A 34 -10.57 -13.39 -0.80
CA ASP A 34 -11.92 -13.33 -1.35
C ASP A 34 -12.96 -13.02 -0.26
N LYS A 35 -12.82 -13.65 0.91
CA LYS A 35 -13.64 -13.32 2.08
C LYS A 35 -13.44 -11.87 2.52
N LEU A 36 -12.19 -11.41 2.64
CA LEU A 36 -11.89 -10.02 2.99
C LEU A 36 -12.50 -9.05 1.98
N ALA A 37 -12.44 -9.38 0.69
CA ALA A 37 -12.98 -8.60 -0.40
C ALA A 37 -14.52 -8.44 -0.35
N LEU A 38 -15.24 -9.45 0.15
CA LEU A 38 -16.70 -9.38 0.37
C LEU A 38 -17.10 -8.49 1.56
N GLU A 39 -16.23 -8.39 2.56
CA GLU A 39 -16.45 -7.58 3.77
C GLU A 39 -15.88 -6.15 3.65
N SER A 40 -15.24 -5.82 2.51
CA SER A 40 -14.50 -4.57 2.30
C SER A 40 -15.08 -3.72 1.17
N THR A 41 -14.69 -2.44 1.15
CA THR A 41 -14.85 -1.61 -0.05
C THR A 41 -13.70 -1.91 -1.03
N ARG A 42 -14.04 -2.20 -2.29
CA ARG A 42 -13.08 -2.55 -3.34
C ARG A 42 -12.94 -1.43 -4.35
N PHE A 43 -11.71 -1.16 -4.76
CA PHE A 43 -11.39 -0.18 -5.79
C PHE A 43 -10.99 -0.91 -7.08
N SER A 44 -11.87 -0.95 -8.08
CA SER A 44 -11.59 -1.56 -9.39
C SER A 44 -10.63 -0.73 -10.25
N ASN A 45 -10.52 0.56 -9.97
CA ASN A 45 -9.66 1.51 -10.67
C ASN A 45 -8.65 2.14 -9.70
N CYS A 46 -7.71 1.33 -9.22
CA CYS A 46 -6.63 1.75 -8.33
C CYS A 46 -5.28 1.59 -9.02
N PHE A 47 -4.55 2.68 -9.21
CA PHE A 47 -3.30 2.70 -9.99
C PHE A 47 -2.12 3.19 -9.15
N VAL A 48 -0.98 2.53 -9.33
CA VAL A 48 0.31 2.96 -8.77
C VAL A 48 0.86 4.17 -9.54
N GLN A 49 1.64 5.00 -8.86
CA GLN A 49 2.27 6.18 -9.48
C GLN A 49 3.61 5.84 -10.16
N SER A 50 4.11 4.63 -9.96
CA SER A 50 5.25 4.08 -10.68
C SER A 50 5.11 2.56 -10.79
N PRO A 51 5.41 1.94 -11.95
CA PRO A 51 5.41 0.49 -12.12
C PRO A 51 6.69 -0.17 -11.57
N VAL A 52 7.54 0.54 -10.82
CA VAL A 52 8.82 0.05 -10.29
C VAL A 52 8.78 -0.03 -8.77
N CYS A 53 9.37 -1.09 -8.20
CA CYS A 53 9.26 -1.45 -6.78
C CYS A 53 9.58 -0.31 -5.79
N LYS A 54 10.81 0.24 -5.77
CA LYS A 54 11.19 1.30 -4.81
C LYS A 54 10.36 2.58 -4.98
N PRO A 55 10.22 3.14 -6.18
CA PRO A 55 9.38 4.33 -6.40
C PRO A 55 7.92 4.12 -5.98
N SER A 56 7.31 2.97 -6.30
CA SER A 56 5.94 2.64 -5.92
C SER A 56 5.78 2.62 -4.39
N ARG A 57 6.69 1.92 -3.69
CA ARG A 57 6.69 1.86 -2.22
C ARG A 57 6.93 3.23 -1.57
N ALA A 58 7.84 4.03 -2.12
CA ALA A 58 8.08 5.40 -1.66
C ALA A 58 6.83 6.28 -1.82
N THR A 59 6.07 6.13 -2.90
CA THR A 59 4.79 6.83 -3.08
C THR A 59 3.75 6.38 -2.04
N ILE A 60 3.63 5.07 -1.76
CA ILE A 60 2.72 4.58 -0.72
C ILE A 60 3.11 5.15 0.66
N MET A 61 4.41 5.15 1.00
CA MET A 61 4.88 5.63 2.29
C MET A 61 4.75 7.13 2.47
N THR A 62 4.94 7.94 1.42
CA THR A 62 4.94 9.41 1.54
C THR A 62 3.62 10.06 1.13
N GLY A 63 2.73 9.34 0.44
CA GLY A 63 1.54 9.90 -0.19
C GLY A 63 1.84 10.90 -1.32
N ARG A 64 3.08 10.94 -1.83
CA ARG A 64 3.55 11.93 -2.80
C ARG A 64 3.91 11.26 -4.13
N TYR A 65 3.81 12.00 -5.24
CA TYR A 65 4.26 11.50 -6.54
C TYR A 65 5.79 11.33 -6.60
N PRO A 66 6.32 10.42 -7.45
CA PRO A 66 7.77 10.21 -7.65
C PRO A 66 8.58 11.46 -7.97
N ARG A 67 7.95 12.44 -8.64
CA ARG A 67 8.60 13.73 -8.93
C ARG A 67 8.87 14.58 -7.67
N HIS A 68 8.09 14.39 -6.61
CA HIS A 68 8.11 15.19 -5.39
C HIS A 68 8.99 14.59 -4.30
N HIS A 69 8.97 13.26 -4.11
CA HIS A 69 9.83 12.56 -3.14
C HIS A 69 11.17 12.08 -3.73
N GLY A 70 11.42 12.30 -5.02
CA GLY A 70 12.72 12.06 -5.68
C GLY A 70 13.08 10.62 -6.03
N VAL A 71 12.46 9.62 -5.40
CA VAL A 71 12.68 8.18 -5.71
C VAL A 71 12.04 7.81 -7.05
N ARG A 72 12.83 7.74 -8.13
CA ARG A 72 12.35 7.50 -9.50
C ARG A 72 12.77 6.17 -10.13
N TRP A 73 13.76 5.49 -9.57
CA TRP A 73 14.21 4.16 -10.00
C TRP A 73 14.73 3.33 -8.82
N ASN A 74 14.86 2.02 -9.04
CA ASN A 74 15.48 1.13 -8.06
C ASN A 74 16.96 1.50 -7.86
N GLY A 75 17.38 1.70 -6.61
CA GLY A 75 18.72 2.20 -6.26
C GLY A 75 18.72 3.64 -5.78
N SER A 76 17.67 4.42 -6.07
CA SER A 76 17.45 5.70 -5.39
C SER A 76 17.06 5.47 -3.92
N ASN A 77 17.51 6.34 -3.03
CA ASN A 77 17.09 6.35 -1.64
C ASN A 77 16.05 7.45 -1.41
N LEU A 78 15.09 7.17 -0.52
CA LEU A 78 14.20 8.20 -0.02
C LEU A 78 15.00 9.14 0.88
N SER A 79 14.78 10.45 0.77
CA SER A 79 15.43 11.41 1.67
C SER A 79 14.94 11.20 3.10
N GLU A 80 15.84 11.28 4.07
CA GLU A 80 15.50 11.25 5.50
C GLU A 80 14.62 12.44 5.94
N ASN A 81 14.48 13.47 5.10
CA ASN A 81 13.60 14.62 5.35
C ASN A 81 12.15 14.40 4.85
N GLU A 82 11.86 13.31 4.13
CA GLU A 82 10.49 13.02 3.70
C GLU A 82 9.71 12.38 4.85
N VAL A 83 8.56 12.98 5.17
CA VAL A 83 7.66 12.42 6.19
C VAL A 83 6.95 11.19 5.63
N THR A 84 7.08 10.07 6.33
CA THR A 84 6.36 8.84 5.99
C THR A 84 5.04 8.72 6.74
N MET A 85 4.15 7.88 6.24
CA MET A 85 2.90 7.49 6.87
C MET A 85 3.13 6.91 8.27
N LEU A 86 4.24 6.18 8.48
CA LEU A 86 4.60 5.64 9.79
C LEU A 86 4.94 6.77 10.78
N GLU A 87 5.78 7.72 10.39
CA GLU A 87 6.09 8.89 11.21
C GLU A 87 4.85 9.73 11.49
N PHE A 88 4.01 9.94 10.47
CA PHE A 88 2.74 10.64 10.62
C PHE A 88 1.85 9.97 11.67
N PHE A 89 1.62 8.67 11.60
CA PHE A 89 0.83 7.94 12.59
C PHE A 89 1.47 7.97 13.98
N HIS A 90 2.79 7.81 14.06
CA HIS A 90 3.51 7.87 15.33
C HIS A 90 3.33 9.21 16.05
N HIS A 91 3.47 10.34 15.33
CA HIS A 91 3.21 11.67 15.87
C HIS A 91 1.77 11.89 16.34
N HIS A 92 0.83 11.07 15.89
CA HIS A 92 -0.59 11.12 16.27
C HIS A 92 -0.97 10.02 17.28
N GLY A 93 0.01 9.45 17.99
CA GLY A 93 -0.22 8.56 19.13
C GLY A 93 -0.43 7.09 18.75
N TYR A 94 -0.12 6.69 17.53
CA TYR A 94 -0.10 5.27 17.14
C TYR A 94 1.27 4.65 17.42
N SER A 95 1.26 3.39 17.85
CA SER A 95 2.44 2.53 17.76
C SER A 95 2.55 2.00 16.33
N THR A 96 3.69 2.22 15.68
CA THR A 96 3.92 1.85 14.28
C THR A 96 5.03 0.81 14.16
N ALA A 97 4.85 -0.18 13.28
CA ALA A 97 5.83 -1.20 12.95
C ALA A 97 5.66 -1.64 11.49
N CYS A 98 6.73 -2.17 10.89
CA CYS A 98 6.74 -2.74 9.54
C CYS A 98 7.31 -4.15 9.56
#